data_AF-A0A183AD39-F1
#
_entry.id   AF-A0A183AD39-F1
#
_cell.length_a   1.000
_cell.length_b   1.000
_cell.length_c   1.000
_cell.angle_alpha   90.00
_cell.angle_beta   90.00
_cell.angle_gamma   90.00
#
_symmetry.space_group_name_H-M   'P 1'
#
loop_
_entity.id
_entity.type
_entity.pdbx_description
1 polymer ?
#
loop_
_entity_poly.entity_id
_entity_poly.type
_entity_poly.pdbx_seq_one_letter_code
_entity_poly.pdbx_strand_id
1 'polypeptide(L)'
;LLLSYRPFNPIICLIIYFDPLFPTLRDVENSFFMPINEQLAYVCQKLLNDSRFNDGIHLIGLSQGGLFVRALAQRCPLPRIGAVVSIGGPQKGIYGFPRCPEQHLPLSCSLLRALLNYWAYSEKVQAGIVQAQYWHDPLRENLYKEKSLFLAEINQEKVCALASIHVKEICCSP
;
A
#
# COMPACT_ATOMS: atom_id res chain seq x y z
N LEU A 1 10.44 -1.05 -3.53
CA LEU A 1 9.88 0.18 -4.10
C LEU A 1 10.94 0.90 -4.92
N LEU A 2 10.69 1.17 -6.20
CA LEU A 2 11.59 2.00 -7.00
C LEU A 2 10.98 3.39 -7.19
N LEU A 3 11.82 4.42 -7.05
CA LEU A 3 11.47 5.82 -7.25
C LEU A 3 12.13 6.30 -8.54
N SER A 4 11.33 6.70 -9.52
CA SER A 4 11.84 7.35 -10.73
C SER A 4 11.39 8.81 -10.74
N TYR A 5 12.33 9.72 -10.99
CA TYR A 5 12.09 11.15 -11.05
C TYR A 5 12.20 11.63 -12.49
N ARG A 6 11.16 12.29 -12.98
CA ARG A 6 11.16 12.91 -14.30
C ARG A 6 10.86 14.41 -14.18
N PRO A 7 11.75 15.29 -14.67
CA PRO A 7 11.46 16.72 -14.70
C PRO A 7 10.33 16.99 -15.70
N PHE A 8 9.26 17.65 -15.27
CA PHE A 8 8.15 18.06 -16.12
C PHE A 8 7.87 19.54 -15.87
N ASN A 9 8.65 20.41 -16.51
CA ASN A 9 8.70 21.85 -16.24
C ASN A 9 7.28 22.47 -16.05
N PRO A 10 6.94 23.08 -14.89
CA PRO A 10 7.79 23.43 -13.74
C PRO A 10 7.79 22.45 -12.55
N ILE A 11 7.10 21.31 -12.62
CA ILE A 11 6.88 20.40 -11.47
C ILE A 11 7.52 19.02 -11.72
N ILE A 12 8.12 18.42 -10.70
CA ILE A 12 8.73 17.08 -10.83
C ILE A 12 7.66 15.99 -10.66
N CYS A 13 7.72 14.97 -11.53
CA CYS A 13 6.92 13.76 -11.40
C CYS A 13 7.73 12.69 -10.65
N LEU A 14 7.16 12.18 -9.55
CA LEU A 14 7.59 10.95 -8.90
C LEU A 14 6.77 9.79 -9.43
N ILE A 15 7.44 8.76 -9.96
CA ILE A 15 6.81 7.52 -10.39
C ILE A 15 7.19 6.40 -9.43
N ILE A 16 6.18 5.76 -8.82
CA ILE A 16 6.30 4.60 -7.95
C ILE A 16 5.82 3.35 -8.70
N TYR A 17 6.73 2.42 -8.95
CA TYR A 17 6.43 1.15 -9.61
C TYR A 17 7.40 0.05 -9.19
N PHE A 18 7.05 -1.18 -9.56
CA PHE A 18 7.99 -2.30 -9.60
C PHE A 18 8.64 -2.30 -10.99
N ASP A 19 9.96 -2.13 -11.09
CA ASP A 19 10.66 -2.11 -12.38
C ASP A 19 10.77 -3.52 -12.95
N PRO A 20 10.13 -3.83 -14.09
CA PRO A 20 10.22 -5.13 -14.71
C PRO A 20 11.48 -5.30 -15.58
N LEU A 21 12.23 -4.23 -15.88
CA LEU A 21 13.34 -4.26 -16.83
C LEU A 21 14.69 -4.54 -16.15
N PHE A 22 14.98 -3.90 -15.01
CA PHE A 22 16.24 -4.11 -14.27
C PHE A 22 16.09 -3.92 -12.75
N PRO A 23 15.34 -4.78 -12.04
CA PRO A 23 15.22 -4.64 -10.60
C PRO A 23 16.50 -5.12 -9.90
N THR A 24 16.98 -4.40 -8.88
CA THR A 24 17.96 -4.98 -7.95
C THR A 24 17.26 -6.05 -7.11
N LEU A 25 17.99 -7.08 -6.64
CA LEU A 25 17.42 -8.10 -5.75
C LEU A 25 16.72 -7.47 -4.54
N ARG A 26 17.33 -6.42 -3.98
CA ARG A 26 16.79 -5.65 -2.85
C ARG A 26 15.48 -4.95 -3.20
N ASP A 27 15.34 -4.43 -4.43
CA ASP A 27 14.09 -3.79 -4.87
C ASP A 27 12.95 -4.78 -5.04
N VAL A 28 13.28 -6.00 -5.50
CA VAL A 28 12.33 -7.11 -5.55
C VAL A 28 11.89 -7.46 -4.14
N GLU A 29 12.85 -7.78 -3.27
CA GLU A 29 12.58 -8.17 -1.88
C GLU A 29 11.74 -7.13 -1.15
N ASN A 30 12.10 -5.84 -1.22
CA ASN A 30 11.35 -4.77 -0.57
C ASN A 30 9.91 -4.64 -1.12
N SER A 31 9.67 -5.00 -2.37
CA SER A 31 8.33 -4.90 -2.98
C SER A 31 7.36 -5.98 -2.47
N PHE A 32 7.89 -7.07 -1.88
CA PHE A 32 7.12 -8.15 -1.27
C PHE A 32 7.17 -8.15 0.26
N PHE A 33 8.32 -7.80 0.86
CA PHE A 33 8.60 -8.08 2.27
C PHE A 33 8.81 -6.85 3.16
N MET A 34 9.05 -5.66 2.60
CA MET A 34 9.17 -4.44 3.42
C MET A 34 7.78 -3.90 3.77
N PRO A 35 7.43 -3.65 5.04
CA PRO A 35 6.10 -3.15 5.40
C PRO A 35 5.74 -1.85 4.66
N ILE A 36 4.48 -1.70 4.25
CA ILE A 36 4.08 -0.55 3.42
C ILE A 36 4.27 0.76 4.18
N ASN A 37 3.92 0.78 5.48
CA ASN A 37 4.10 1.96 6.32
C ASN A 37 5.57 2.41 6.38
N GLU A 38 6.52 1.46 6.43
CA GLU A 38 7.95 1.76 6.38
C GLU A 38 8.38 2.27 5.01
N GLN A 39 7.89 1.67 3.93
CA GLN A 39 8.15 2.14 2.57
C GLN A 39 7.68 3.59 2.40
N LEU A 40 6.48 3.90 2.88
CA LEU A 40 5.91 5.26 2.82
C LEU A 40 6.70 6.25 3.66
N ALA A 41 7.09 5.89 4.88
CA ALA A 41 7.91 6.74 5.75
C ALA A 41 9.26 7.06 5.09
N TYR A 42 9.93 6.05 4.53
CA TYR A 42 11.18 6.22 3.82
C TYR A 42 11.06 7.17 2.62
N VAL A 43 10.03 6.98 1.78
CA VAL A 43 9.79 7.86 0.63
C VAL A 43 9.45 9.27 1.09
N CYS A 44 8.56 9.41 2.07
CA CYS A 44 8.16 10.71 2.61
C CYS A 44 9.36 11.51 3.11
N GLN A 45 10.25 10.89 3.91
CA GLN A 45 11.49 11.54 4.36
C GLN A 45 12.40 11.95 3.19
N LYS A 46 12.53 11.10 2.17
CA LYS A 46 13.30 11.45 0.97
C LYS A 46 12.73 12.66 0.23
N LEU A 47 11.41 12.74 0.10
CA LEU A 47 10.75 13.86 -0.58
C LEU A 47 10.86 15.15 0.23
N LEU A 48 10.71 15.09 1.56
CA LEU A 48 10.82 16.27 2.42
C LEU A 48 12.25 16.84 2.50
N ASN A 49 13.26 15.98 2.36
CA ASN A 49 14.67 16.38 2.43
C ASN A 49 15.25 16.84 1.08
N ASP A 50 14.47 16.85 0.00
CA ASP A 50 14.93 17.19 -1.33
C ASP A 50 14.26 18.49 -1.80
N SER A 51 15.05 19.57 -1.82
CA SER A 51 14.58 20.93 -2.13
C SER A 51 13.96 21.07 -3.51
N ARG A 52 14.18 20.13 -4.42
CA ARG A 52 13.59 20.11 -5.76
C ARG A 52 12.07 19.90 -5.75
N PHE A 53 11.50 19.41 -4.64
CA PHE A 53 10.05 19.20 -4.48
C PHE A 53 9.34 20.34 -3.74
N ASN A 54 10.05 21.40 -3.36
CA ASN A 54 9.47 22.52 -2.61
C ASN A 54 8.37 23.26 -3.39
N ASP A 55 8.52 23.38 -4.72
CA ASP A 55 7.53 24.03 -5.59
C ASP A 55 6.34 23.11 -5.93
N GLY A 56 6.43 21.85 -5.55
CA GLY A 56 5.40 20.85 -5.64
C GLY A 56 5.83 19.58 -6.37
N ILE A 57 4.97 18.56 -6.30
CA ILE A 57 5.24 17.24 -6.86
C ILE A 57 3.97 16.61 -7.46
N HIS A 58 4.13 15.95 -8.61
CA HIS A 58 3.13 15.04 -9.16
C HIS A 58 3.47 13.60 -8.75
N LEU A 59 2.48 12.85 -8.28
CA LEU A 59 2.66 11.47 -7.83
C LEU A 59 2.00 10.53 -8.83
N ILE A 60 2.76 9.62 -9.42
CA ILE A 60 2.27 8.64 -10.39
C ILE A 60 2.60 7.25 -9.85
N GLY A 61 1.59 6.39 -9.74
CA GLY A 61 1.75 5.04 -9.17
C GLY A 61 1.21 3.97 -10.10
N LEU A 62 2.02 2.96 -10.39
CA LEU A 62 1.63 1.81 -11.22
C LEU A 62 1.38 0.58 -10.35
N SER A 63 0.33 -0.20 -10.65
CA SER A 63 -0.04 -1.39 -9.87
C SER A 63 -0.14 -1.04 -8.37
N GLN A 64 0.48 -1.79 -7.45
CA GLN A 64 0.48 -1.45 -6.02
C GLN A 64 1.02 -0.04 -5.73
N GLY A 65 1.90 0.51 -6.58
CA GLY A 65 2.38 1.89 -6.47
C GLY A 65 1.26 2.93 -6.55
N GLY A 66 0.16 2.62 -7.25
CA GLY A 66 -1.04 3.45 -7.30
C GLY A 66 -1.71 3.63 -5.94
N LEU A 67 -1.71 2.57 -5.13
CA LEU A 67 -2.20 2.62 -3.75
C LEU A 67 -1.25 3.43 -2.86
N PHE A 68 0.06 3.29 -3.10
CA PHE A 68 1.09 3.96 -2.30
C PHE A 68 1.14 5.47 -2.54
N VAL A 69 1.00 5.95 -3.78
CA VAL A 69 0.92 7.39 -4.06
C VAL A 69 -0.31 8.05 -3.43
N ARG A 70 -1.43 7.33 -3.36
CA ARG A 70 -2.61 7.78 -2.61
C ARG A 70 -2.29 7.92 -1.11
N ALA A 71 -1.67 6.89 -0.52
CA ALA A 71 -1.32 6.93 0.90
C ALA A 71 -0.27 8.01 1.22
N LEU A 72 0.71 8.26 0.33
CA LEU A 72 1.62 9.40 0.46
C LEU A 72 0.88 10.72 0.46
N ALA A 73 -0.10 10.89 -0.44
CA ALA A 73 -0.88 12.11 -0.50
C ALA A 73 -1.76 12.33 0.75
N GLN A 74 -2.19 11.25 1.41
CA GLN A 74 -2.97 11.32 2.64
C GLN A 74 -2.13 11.58 3.90
N ARG A 75 -0.90 11.05 3.96
CA ARG A 75 -0.11 10.98 5.21
C ARG A 75 1.14 11.84 5.23
N CYS A 76 1.76 12.07 4.08
CA CYS A 76 3.03 12.81 4.02
C CYS A 76 2.75 14.32 3.94
N PRO A 77 3.32 15.15 4.83
CA PRO A 77 3.10 16.60 4.85
C PRO A 77 3.90 17.31 3.75
N LEU A 78 3.69 16.91 2.49
CA LEU A 78 4.34 17.50 1.33
C LEU A 78 3.82 18.93 1.12
N PRO A 79 4.70 19.91 0.82
CA PRO A 79 4.33 21.32 0.76
C PRO A 79 3.27 21.61 -0.31
N ARG A 80 3.36 20.93 -1.46
CA ARG A 80 2.37 21.03 -2.53
C ARG A 80 2.29 19.74 -3.34
N ILE A 81 1.13 19.09 -3.32
CA ILE A 81 0.83 17.93 -4.16
C ILE A 81 0.00 18.42 -5.34
N GLY A 82 0.46 18.14 -6.57
CA GLY A 82 -0.30 18.37 -7.79
C GLY A 82 -1.17 17.16 -8.14
N ALA A 83 -1.09 16.66 -9.38
CA ALA A 83 -1.78 15.45 -9.79
C ALA A 83 -1.31 14.20 -9.02
N VAL A 84 -2.27 13.37 -8.63
CA VAL A 84 -2.06 11.99 -8.15
C VAL A 84 -2.67 11.05 -9.18
N VAL A 85 -1.83 10.32 -9.90
CA VAL A 85 -2.23 9.43 -11.00
C VAL A 85 -2.01 7.98 -10.59
N SER A 86 -3.07 7.18 -10.59
CA SER A 86 -2.98 5.73 -10.35
C SER A 86 -3.26 4.97 -11.64
N ILE A 87 -2.31 4.13 -12.05
CA ILE A 87 -2.41 3.27 -13.23
C ILE A 87 -2.54 1.82 -12.76
N GLY A 88 -3.76 1.28 -12.78
CA GLY A 88 -4.04 -0.10 -12.37
C GLY A 88 -3.82 -0.39 -10.89
N GLY A 89 -3.97 0.62 -10.01
CA GLY A 89 -3.75 0.45 -8.58
C GLY A 89 -4.93 -0.19 -7.83
N PRO A 90 -4.70 -1.13 -6.91
CA PRO A 90 -5.75 -1.81 -6.15
C PRO A 90 -6.28 -0.91 -5.03
N GLN A 91 -7.03 0.15 -5.38
CA GLN A 91 -7.46 1.17 -4.41
C GLN A 91 -8.35 0.65 -3.28
N LYS A 92 -9.14 -0.39 -3.56
CA LYS A 92 -9.95 -1.14 -2.60
C LYS A 92 -9.33 -2.48 -2.22
N GLY A 93 -8.03 -2.66 -2.44
CA GLY A 93 -7.33 -3.92 -2.17
C GLY A 93 -7.55 -4.98 -3.24
N ILE A 94 -7.09 -6.18 -2.93
CA ILE A 94 -7.24 -7.37 -3.78
C ILE A 94 -7.95 -8.49 -3.03
N TYR A 95 -8.67 -9.31 -3.78
CA TYR A 95 -9.30 -10.52 -3.27
C TYR A 95 -9.18 -11.69 -4.26
N GLY A 96 -8.01 -12.33 -4.26
CA GLY A 96 -7.72 -13.48 -5.11
C GLY A 96 -6.37 -13.37 -5.83
N PHE A 97 -5.86 -14.52 -6.27
CA PHE A 97 -4.69 -14.58 -7.14
C PHE A 97 -5.13 -14.69 -8.61
N PRO A 98 -4.45 -14.02 -9.57
CA PRO A 98 -4.85 -13.99 -10.97
C PRO A 98 -4.89 -15.37 -11.65
N ARG A 99 -4.05 -16.30 -11.19
CA ARG A 99 -4.00 -17.69 -11.65
C ARG A 99 -3.83 -18.55 -10.42
N CYS A 100 -4.85 -19.34 -10.14
CA CYS A 100 -4.79 -20.31 -9.07
C CYS A 100 -4.02 -21.54 -9.60
N PRO A 101 -2.92 -21.99 -8.97
CA PRO A 101 -2.08 -23.07 -9.48
C PRO A 101 -2.75 -24.43 -9.25
N GLU A 102 -3.85 -24.69 -9.94
CA GLU A 102 -4.57 -25.98 -9.92
C GLU A 102 -3.70 -27.12 -10.45
N GLN A 103 -2.66 -26.81 -11.22
CA GLN A 103 -1.84 -27.81 -11.91
C GLN A 103 -0.74 -28.43 -11.03
N HIS A 104 -0.43 -27.86 -9.86
CA HIS A 104 0.74 -28.29 -9.05
C HIS A 104 0.50 -28.44 -7.55
N LEU A 105 -0.66 -28.04 -7.01
CA LEU A 105 -1.00 -28.29 -5.60
C LEU A 105 -2.17 -29.28 -5.47
N PRO A 106 -2.13 -30.24 -4.52
CA PRO A 106 -3.21 -31.20 -4.27
C PRO A 106 -4.44 -30.58 -3.57
N LEU A 107 -4.44 -29.27 -3.33
CA LEU A 107 -5.51 -28.55 -2.65
C LEU A 107 -6.40 -27.87 -3.67
N SER A 108 -7.73 -27.95 -3.50
CA SER A 108 -8.65 -27.18 -4.32
C SER A 108 -8.39 -25.68 -4.16
N CYS A 109 -8.62 -24.90 -5.22
CA CYS A 109 -8.42 -23.45 -5.18
C CYS A 109 -9.27 -22.73 -4.14
N SER A 110 -10.44 -23.27 -3.82
CA SER A 110 -11.28 -22.79 -2.71
C SER A 110 -10.61 -23.01 -1.35
N LEU A 111 -9.95 -24.16 -1.14
CA LEU A 111 -9.24 -24.46 0.10
C LEU A 111 -7.96 -23.63 0.25
N LEU A 112 -7.18 -23.49 -0.82
CA LEU A 112 -6.00 -22.61 -0.83
C LEU A 112 -6.40 -21.16 -0.55
N ARG A 113 -7.48 -20.66 -1.16
CA ARG A 113 -8.01 -19.33 -0.89
C ARG A 113 -8.47 -19.16 0.55
N ALA A 114 -9.15 -20.15 1.12
CA ALA A 114 -9.60 -20.12 2.51
C ALA A 114 -8.42 -20.08 3.49
N LEU A 115 -7.38 -20.88 3.25
CA LEU A 115 -6.15 -20.87 4.03
C LEU A 115 -5.46 -19.51 3.92
N LEU A 116 -5.27 -19.00 2.70
CA LEU A 116 -4.65 -17.69 2.48
C LEU A 116 -5.43 -16.54 3.13
N ASN A 117 -6.76 -16.56 3.08
CA ASN A 117 -7.61 -15.59 3.79
C ASN A 117 -7.37 -15.64 5.31
N TYR A 118 -7.26 -16.85 5.86
CA TYR A 118 -6.98 -17.02 7.29
C TYR A 118 -5.60 -16.47 7.66
N TRP A 119 -4.57 -16.84 6.90
CA TRP A 119 -3.19 -16.43 7.17
C TRP A 119 -2.92 -14.95 6.88
N ALA A 120 -3.61 -14.36 5.89
CA ALA A 120 -3.42 -12.97 5.46
C ALA A 120 -3.60 -11.97 6.61
N TYR A 121 -4.51 -12.25 7.56
CA TYR A 121 -4.78 -11.38 8.71
C TYR A 121 -4.03 -11.78 9.99
N SER A 122 -3.13 -12.77 9.92
CA SER A 122 -2.23 -13.05 11.04
C SER A 122 -1.20 -11.93 11.20
N GLU A 123 -0.82 -11.62 12.44
CA GLU A 123 0.08 -10.51 12.75
C GLU A 123 1.42 -10.62 12.00
N LYS A 124 2.00 -11.82 11.95
CA LYS A 124 3.27 -12.08 11.24
C LYS A 124 3.17 -11.81 9.73
N VAL A 125 2.07 -12.20 9.11
CA VAL A 125 1.87 -12.04 7.67
C VAL A 125 1.52 -10.58 7.34
N GLN A 126 0.65 -9.93 8.13
CA GLN A 126 0.40 -8.50 8.01
C GLN A 126 1.69 -7.68 8.18
N ALA A 127 2.54 -8.02 9.13
CA ALA A 127 3.79 -7.31 9.37
C ALA A 127 4.91 -7.65 8.37
N GLY A 128 4.83 -8.77 7.64
CA GLY A 128 5.93 -9.25 6.80
C GLY A 128 5.65 -9.31 5.30
N ILE A 129 4.39 -9.18 4.87
CA ILE A 129 4.00 -9.33 3.45
C ILE A 129 3.20 -8.11 2.99
N VAL A 130 3.73 -7.42 1.99
CA VAL A 130 3.13 -6.21 1.40
C VAL A 130 1.72 -6.48 0.89
N GLN A 131 1.52 -7.57 0.16
CA GLN A 131 0.23 -7.93 -0.44
C GLN A 131 -0.84 -8.21 0.62
N ALA A 132 -0.45 -8.70 1.80
CA ALA A 132 -1.38 -8.96 2.89
C ALA A 132 -1.96 -7.67 3.47
N GLN A 133 -1.15 -6.60 3.53
CA GLN A 133 -1.55 -5.31 4.09
C GLN A 133 -2.62 -4.58 3.25
N TYR A 134 -2.84 -4.99 2.00
CA TYR A 134 -3.98 -4.58 1.17
C TYR A 134 -4.85 -5.75 0.70
N TRP A 135 -4.81 -6.87 1.40
CA TRP A 135 -5.78 -7.95 1.23
C TRP A 135 -7.12 -7.54 1.80
N HIS A 136 -8.16 -7.62 0.98
CA HIS A 136 -9.51 -7.24 1.35
C HIS A 136 -10.44 -8.43 1.11
N ASP A 137 -10.80 -9.13 2.18
CA ASP A 137 -11.72 -10.27 2.15
C ASP A 137 -13.17 -9.79 2.33
N PRO A 138 -13.97 -9.61 1.26
CA PRO A 138 -15.33 -9.11 1.35
C PRO A 138 -16.28 -10.06 2.08
N LEU A 139 -15.87 -11.33 2.28
CA LEU A 139 -16.66 -12.31 3.03
C LEU A 139 -16.46 -12.17 4.55
N ARG A 140 -15.41 -11.47 5.00
CA ARG A 140 -15.06 -11.28 6.41
C ARG A 140 -14.67 -9.83 6.70
N GLU A 141 -15.57 -8.92 6.34
CA GLU A 141 -15.37 -7.47 6.42
C GLU A 141 -14.93 -6.99 7.82
N ASN A 142 -15.54 -7.52 8.88
CA ASN A 142 -15.20 -7.11 10.25
C ASN A 142 -13.75 -7.48 10.61
N LEU A 143 -13.29 -8.66 10.19
CA LEU A 143 -11.91 -9.08 10.41
C LEU A 143 -10.94 -8.24 9.59
N TYR A 144 -11.28 -7.93 8.34
CA TYR A 144 -10.51 -7.01 7.50
C TYR A 144 -10.33 -5.65 8.19
N LYS A 145 -11.43 -5.02 8.61
CA LYS A 145 -11.42 -3.73 9.31
C LYS A 145 -10.57 -3.78 10.57
N GLU A 146 -10.70 -4.84 11.38
CA GLU A 146 -9.94 -5.01 12.61
C GLU A 146 -8.45 -5.24 12.37
N LYS A 147 -8.07 -6.14 11.45
CA LYS A 147 -6.70 -6.68 11.35
C LYS A 147 -5.83 -6.06 10.26
N SER A 148 -6.40 -5.45 9.22
CA SER A 148 -5.60 -4.82 8.15
C SER A 148 -4.72 -3.71 8.72
N LEU A 149 -3.39 -3.81 8.59
CA LEU A 149 -2.45 -2.81 9.11
C LEU A 149 -2.26 -1.58 8.20
N PHE A 150 -2.87 -1.58 7.02
CA PHE A 150 -2.69 -0.49 6.05
C PHE A 150 -4.00 -0.09 5.36
N LEU A 151 -4.58 -0.96 4.53
CA LEU A 151 -5.66 -0.58 3.62
C LEU A 151 -6.91 -0.05 4.37
N ALA A 152 -7.33 -0.73 5.43
CA ALA A 152 -8.46 -0.29 6.24
C ALA A 152 -8.24 1.08 6.90
N GLU A 153 -7.00 1.45 7.23
CA GLU A 153 -6.69 2.76 7.83
C GLU A 153 -6.77 3.86 6.77
N ILE A 154 -6.10 3.69 5.62
CA ILE A 154 -6.11 4.68 4.54
C ILE A 154 -7.46 4.79 3.82
N ASN A 155 -8.38 3.87 4.09
CA ASN A 155 -9.78 3.91 3.65
C ASN A 155 -10.75 4.39 4.74
N GLN A 156 -10.26 4.72 5.94
CA GLN A 156 -11.10 5.18 7.06
C GLN A 156 -12.14 4.12 7.48
N GLU A 157 -11.81 2.84 7.35
CA GLU A 157 -12.68 1.69 7.61
C GLU A 157 -12.40 1.02 8.97
N LYS A 158 -11.35 1.46 9.68
CA LYS A 158 -11.03 0.99 11.04
C LYS A 158 -12.18 1.31 12.01
N VAL A 159 -12.69 0.28 12.68
CA VAL A 159 -13.65 0.48 13.77
C VAL A 159 -12.91 1.13 14.93
N CYS A 160 -13.28 2.37 15.26
CA CYS A 160 -12.72 3.08 16.40
C CYS A 160 -13.14 2.35 17.67
N ALA A 161 -12.22 1.57 18.25
CA ALA A 161 -12.41 1.11 19.62
C ALA A 161 -12.37 2.35 20.52
N LEU A 162 -13.50 2.68 21.14
CA LEU A 162 -13.55 3.57 22.29
C LEU A 162 -12.79 2.90 23.44
N ALA A 163 -11.46 2.94 23.39
CA ALA A 163 -10.59 2.41 24.43
C ALA A 163 -9.42 3.37 24.67
N SER A 164 -9.56 4.10 25.78
CA SER A 164 -8.49 4.80 26.52
C SER A 164 -7.83 6.00 25.84
N ILE A 165 -8.33 7.18 26.18
CA ILE A 165 -7.62 8.40 26.58
C ILE A 165 -6.09 8.35 26.29
N HIS A 166 -5.68 8.50 25.02
CA HIS A 166 -4.42 9.13 24.56
C HIS A 166 -4.18 9.06 23.04
N VAL A 167 -5.04 8.44 22.23
CA VAL A 167 -4.95 8.54 20.76
C VAL A 167 -5.94 9.60 20.28
N LYS A 168 -5.52 10.87 20.32
CA LYS A 168 -6.28 11.94 19.68
C LYS A 168 -6.08 11.82 18.16
N GLU A 169 -7.21 11.69 17.46
CA GLU A 169 -7.44 12.07 16.05
C GLU A 169 -6.93 11.13 14.94
N ILE A 170 -7.54 9.94 14.77
CA ILE A 170 -7.62 9.27 13.43
C ILE A 170 -9.02 8.64 13.22
N CYS A 171 -10.07 9.27 13.74
CA CYS A 171 -11.45 8.79 13.54
C CYS A 171 -12.30 9.94 13.01
N CYS A 172 -12.43 10.05 11.69
CA CYS A 172 -13.51 10.81 11.08
C CYS A 172 -14.78 9.94 11.13
N SER A 173 -15.70 10.30 12.02
CA SER A 173 -17.09 9.84 11.96
C SER A 173 -17.75 10.34 10.66
N PRO A 174 -18.75 9.62 10.11
CA PRO A 174 -19.48 10.02 8.91
C PRO A 174 -20.16 11.39 9.05
#